data_AF-A0A239JI06-F1
#
_entry.id   AF-A0A239JI06-F1
#
_cell.length_a   1.000
_cell.length_b   1.000
_cell.length_c   1.000
_cell.angle_alpha   90.00
_cell.angle_beta   90.00
_cell.angle_gamma   90.00
#
_symmetry.space_group_name_H-M   'P 1'
#
loop_
_entity.id
_entity.type
_entity.pdbx_description
1 polymer ?
#
loop_
_entity_poly.entity_id
_entity_poly.type
_entity_poly.pdbx_seq_one_letter_code
_entity_poly.pdbx_strand_id
1 'polypeptide(L)'
;MTWELILFLAAAINGLILSLLFIISASKRKRFLGLYLLMFSITILHYVNYWAQMINPPTAIRWLFVTANWFMPFAFYYYMKKGAKLKHLPYHLIPALAFTIYWAAMSFFIQASLDFLSIMRNVLPWIKIALFVGYGYVIVKTVKFNAINQLFLAAYTSFIIGQIAYFLSLYFGFYTLRLDYIICGGFVLLTYGITYFGEYSFIKERVKPKYSSSSLTKEDGDYLVQKINSVLEQNKYYKDPDFNLSSFAEKLGVPKYRISQALNAFSEKSFSELINEFRVEEAKSRLLLESSSHLKLEAIGEEAGFRNKVSFYNNFKKLVGKSPGEFREEHTQ
;
A
#
# COMPACT_ATOMS: atom_id res chain seq x y z
N MET A 1 39.34 3.72 7.16
CA MET A 1 37.88 3.87 6.96
C MET A 1 37.20 3.50 8.27
N THR A 2 36.54 4.46 8.92
CA THR A 2 35.88 4.21 10.21
C THR A 2 34.60 3.38 9.99
N TRP A 3 34.13 2.66 11.00
CA TRP A 3 32.98 1.75 10.88
C TRP A 3 31.67 2.49 10.54
N GLU A 4 31.57 3.77 10.91
CA GLU A 4 30.44 4.64 10.58
C GLU A 4 30.29 4.80 9.06
N LEU A 5 31.40 4.97 8.33
CA LEU A 5 31.40 5.10 6.87
C LEU A 5 30.83 3.86 6.19
N ILE A 6 31.19 2.67 6.71
CA ILE A 6 30.69 1.39 6.20
C ILE A 6 29.17 1.29 6.41
N LEU A 7 28.68 1.69 7.59
CA LEU A 7 27.25 1.70 7.89
C LEU A 7 26.46 2.65 6.98
N PHE A 8 26.94 3.87 6.79
CA PHE A 8 26.27 4.85 5.93
C PHE A 8 26.34 4.45 4.45
N LEU A 9 27.45 3.87 4.00
CA LEU A 9 27.56 3.32 2.65
C LEU A 9 26.57 2.17 2.44
N ALA A 10 26.50 1.24 3.40
CA ALA A 10 25.53 0.14 3.35
C ALA A 10 24.09 0.66 3.34
N ALA A 11 23.77 1.67 4.17
CA ALA A 11 22.47 2.33 4.13
C ALA A 11 22.20 2.94 2.74
N ALA A 12 23.14 3.69 2.18
CA ALA A 12 22.94 4.29 0.87
C ALA A 12 22.71 3.25 -0.24
N ILE A 13 23.47 2.15 -0.26
CA ILE A 13 23.31 1.06 -1.22
C ILE A 13 21.94 0.39 -1.06
N ASN A 14 21.54 0.07 0.17
CA ASN A 14 20.22 -0.50 0.44
C ASN A 14 19.09 0.43 -0.04
N GLY A 15 19.25 1.74 0.18
CA GLY A 15 18.27 2.74 -0.20
C GLY A 15 18.15 2.86 -1.73
N LEU A 16 19.28 2.76 -2.45
CA LEU A 16 19.27 2.68 -3.92
C LEU A 16 18.52 1.44 -4.42
N ILE A 17 18.76 0.26 -3.84
CA ILE A 17 18.07 -0.98 -4.22
C ILE A 17 16.56 -0.85 -3.99
N LEU A 18 16.15 -0.40 -2.80
CA LEU A 18 14.72 -0.18 -2.47
C LEU A 18 14.09 0.87 -3.39
N SER A 19 14.83 1.92 -3.72
CA SER A 19 14.34 2.97 -4.63
C SER A 19 13.96 2.40 -6.00
N LEU A 20 14.82 1.55 -6.57
CA LEU A 20 14.58 0.91 -7.86
C LEU A 20 13.35 0.02 -7.81
N LEU A 21 13.24 -0.82 -6.77
CA LEU A 21 12.08 -1.71 -6.56
C LEU A 21 10.75 -0.94 -6.49
N PHE A 22 10.74 0.22 -5.83
CA PHE A 22 9.51 1.02 -5.71
C PHE A 22 9.20 1.86 -6.95
N ILE A 23 10.22 2.34 -7.67
CA ILE A 23 10.05 3.09 -8.93
C ILE A 23 9.42 2.20 -10.02
N ILE A 24 9.82 0.94 -10.12
CA ILE A 24 9.24 0.01 -11.12
C ILE A 24 7.84 -0.49 -10.75
N SER A 25 7.39 -0.27 -9.51
CA SER A 25 6.11 -0.79 -9.05
C SER A 25 4.92 -0.16 -9.81
N ALA A 26 3.82 -0.92 -9.92
CA ALA A 26 2.58 -0.42 -10.55
C ALA A 26 1.90 0.71 -9.75
N SER A 27 2.22 0.86 -8.46
CA SER A 27 1.61 1.84 -7.58
C SER A 27 2.26 3.21 -7.72
N LYS A 28 1.52 4.20 -8.24
CA LYS A 28 2.00 5.61 -8.36
C LYS A 28 2.59 6.14 -7.03
N ARG A 29 1.96 5.82 -5.89
CA ARG A 29 2.43 6.24 -4.57
C ARG A 29 3.80 5.62 -4.23
N LYS A 30 3.99 4.33 -4.53
CA LYS A 30 5.27 3.66 -4.31
C LYS A 30 6.36 4.26 -5.20
N ARG A 31 6.05 4.66 -6.43
CA ARG A 31 7.03 5.38 -7.28
C ARG A 31 7.56 6.65 -6.63
N PHE A 32 6.69 7.42 -5.96
CA PHE A 32 7.12 8.61 -5.21
C PHE A 32 7.93 8.27 -3.95
N LEU A 33 7.62 7.18 -3.25
CA LEU A 33 8.48 6.67 -2.17
C LEU A 33 9.86 6.28 -2.70
N GLY A 34 9.90 5.59 -3.84
CA GLY A 34 11.14 5.23 -4.52
C GLY A 34 11.94 6.47 -4.92
N LEU A 35 11.28 7.50 -5.46
CA LEU A 35 11.93 8.78 -5.80
C LEU A 35 12.52 9.46 -4.55
N TYR A 36 11.77 9.47 -3.44
CA TYR A 36 12.24 10.00 -2.16
C TYR A 36 13.48 9.24 -1.66
N LEU A 37 13.45 7.91 -1.70
CA LEU A 37 14.58 7.06 -1.30
C LEU A 37 15.80 7.20 -2.19
N LEU A 38 15.59 7.32 -3.51
CA LEU A 38 16.68 7.55 -4.47
C LEU A 38 17.44 8.82 -4.09
N MET A 39 16.71 9.91 -3.85
CA MET A 39 17.29 11.22 -3.53
C MET A 39 17.97 11.25 -2.17
N PHE A 40 17.39 10.57 -1.19
CA PHE A 40 18.01 10.39 0.12
C PHE A 40 19.29 9.57 0.04
N SER A 41 19.29 8.48 -0.73
CA SER A 41 20.45 7.59 -0.87
C SER A 41 21.61 8.27 -1.60
N ILE A 42 21.29 9.02 -2.67
CA ILE A 42 22.24 9.90 -3.37
C ILE A 42 22.84 10.89 -2.37
N THR A 43 22.01 11.52 -1.52
CA THR A 43 22.49 12.44 -0.48
C THR A 43 23.44 11.76 0.52
N ILE A 44 23.15 10.55 0.98
CA ILE A 44 24.05 9.84 1.90
C ILE A 44 25.37 9.49 1.22
N LEU A 45 25.36 9.04 -0.04
CA LEU A 45 26.60 8.78 -0.79
C LEU A 45 27.50 10.02 -0.85
N HIS A 46 26.91 11.20 -0.98
CA HIS A 46 27.65 12.46 -0.91
C HIS A 46 28.34 12.65 0.44
N TYR A 47 27.61 12.48 1.55
CA TYR A 47 28.16 12.61 2.90
C TYR A 47 29.25 11.57 3.15
N VAL A 48 29.04 10.31 2.76
CA VAL A 48 30.06 9.26 2.84
C VAL A 48 31.32 9.65 2.06
N ASN A 49 31.17 10.14 0.82
CA ASN A 49 32.31 10.59 0.03
C ASN A 49 33.03 11.79 0.68
N TYR A 50 32.28 12.74 1.24
CA TYR A 50 32.81 13.90 1.95
C TYR A 50 33.62 13.48 3.18
N TRP A 51 33.05 12.63 4.04
CA TRP A 51 33.70 12.14 5.27
C TRP A 51 34.88 11.21 4.99
N ALA A 52 34.80 10.38 3.95
CA ALA A 52 35.87 9.47 3.57
C ALA A 52 37.05 10.18 2.89
N GLN A 53 36.89 11.46 2.51
CA GLN A 53 37.86 12.24 1.73
C GLN A 53 38.30 11.55 0.43
N MET A 54 37.49 10.58 -0.06
CA MET A 54 37.96 9.61 -1.04
C MET A 54 38.10 10.21 -2.44
N ILE A 55 37.32 11.23 -2.79
CA ILE A 55 37.37 11.91 -4.09
C ILE A 55 36.87 13.36 -3.92
N ASN A 56 37.53 14.34 -4.55
CA ASN A 56 36.90 15.61 -4.93
C ASN A 56 36.18 15.36 -6.27
N PRO A 57 34.94 14.82 -6.30
CA PRO A 57 34.29 14.56 -7.58
C PRO A 57 34.18 15.89 -8.34
N PRO A 58 34.24 15.85 -9.69
CA PRO A 58 33.98 17.02 -10.52
C PRO A 58 32.80 17.82 -9.97
N THR A 59 32.91 19.14 -9.97
CA THR A 59 31.91 20.06 -9.39
C THR A 59 30.48 19.67 -9.80
N ALA A 60 30.26 19.29 -11.06
CA ALA A 60 29.00 18.76 -11.57
C ALA A 60 28.38 17.60 -10.74
N ILE A 61 29.17 16.63 -10.30
CA ILE A 61 28.71 15.48 -9.51
C ILE A 61 28.37 15.93 -8.07
N ARG A 62 29.13 16.88 -7.49
CA ARG A 62 28.76 17.51 -6.20
C ARG A 62 27.38 18.16 -6.28
N TRP A 63 27.06 18.80 -7.39
CA TRP A 63 25.79 19.48 -7.57
C TRP A 63 24.61 18.53 -7.71
N LEU A 64 24.79 17.39 -8.37
CA LEU A 64 23.75 16.35 -8.47
C LEU A 64 23.32 15.84 -7.07
N PHE A 65 24.25 15.78 -6.12
CA PHE A 65 23.96 15.41 -4.74
C PHE A 65 23.18 16.48 -3.97
N VAL A 66 23.48 17.76 -4.20
CA VAL A 66 22.80 18.86 -3.51
C VAL A 66 21.40 19.09 -4.10
N THR A 67 21.24 18.99 -5.42
CA THR A 67 19.94 19.15 -6.11
C THR A 67 18.95 18.05 -5.75
N ALA A 68 19.42 16.83 -5.48
CA ALA A 68 18.57 15.70 -5.08
C ALA A 68 17.72 16.04 -3.82
N ASN A 69 18.28 16.78 -2.87
CA ASN A 69 17.56 17.14 -1.65
C ASN A 69 16.38 18.11 -1.87
N TRP A 70 16.38 18.88 -2.95
CA TRP A 70 15.34 19.90 -3.19
C TRP A 70 14.01 19.31 -3.62
N PHE A 71 14.00 18.10 -4.20
CA PHE A 71 12.76 17.43 -4.60
C PHE A 71 12.25 16.41 -3.55
N MET A 72 13.00 16.14 -2.48
CA MET A 72 12.54 15.27 -1.40
C MET A 72 11.20 15.69 -0.77
N PRO A 73 10.93 16.98 -0.44
CA PRO A 73 9.65 17.35 0.18
C PRO A 73 8.47 17.17 -0.78
N PHE A 74 8.72 17.37 -2.09
CA PHE A 74 7.77 17.08 -3.15
C PHE A 74 7.45 15.58 -3.24
N ALA A 75 8.47 14.73 -3.34
CA ALA A 75 8.31 13.28 -3.42
C ALA A 75 7.56 12.73 -2.19
N PHE A 76 7.90 13.25 -1.01
CA PHE A 76 7.24 12.90 0.24
C PHE A 76 5.76 13.30 0.27
N TYR A 77 5.41 14.50 -0.20
CA TYR A 77 4.02 14.95 -0.30
C TYR A 77 3.17 14.05 -1.22
N TYR A 78 3.68 13.69 -2.41
CA TYR A 78 2.97 12.80 -3.32
C TYR A 78 2.94 11.35 -2.83
N TYR A 79 3.93 10.95 -2.03
CA TYR A 79 3.84 9.71 -1.28
C TYR A 79 2.69 9.77 -0.26
N MET A 80 2.52 10.86 0.49
CA MET A 80 1.48 10.97 1.52
C MET A 80 0.06 11.12 0.94
N LYS A 81 -0.11 11.86 -0.15
CA LYS A 81 -1.42 12.22 -0.70
C LYS A 81 -1.96 11.18 -1.69
N LYS A 82 -2.91 10.35 -1.25
CA LYS A 82 -3.67 9.45 -2.13
C LYS A 82 -4.40 10.26 -3.22
N GLY A 83 -4.15 9.96 -4.50
CA GLY A 83 -4.86 10.56 -5.64
C GLY A 83 -4.44 12.00 -5.99
N ALA A 84 -3.25 12.45 -5.58
CA ALA A 84 -2.73 13.77 -5.95
C ALA A 84 -2.68 13.95 -7.49
N LYS A 85 -3.34 14.99 -8.00
CA LYS A 85 -3.31 15.34 -9.43
C LYS A 85 -1.94 15.95 -9.77
N LEU A 86 -1.28 15.41 -10.80
CA LEU A 86 0.03 15.87 -11.28
C LEU A 86 -0.01 17.20 -12.06
N LYS A 87 -1.18 17.84 -12.19
CA LYS A 87 -1.31 19.09 -12.96
C LYS A 87 -0.45 20.25 -12.43
N HIS A 88 -0.06 20.20 -11.15
CA HIS A 88 0.82 21.20 -10.55
C HIS A 88 2.30 20.76 -10.48
N LEU A 89 2.64 19.60 -11.07
CA LEU A 89 3.99 19.05 -11.11
C LEU A 89 5.05 20.08 -11.57
N PRO A 90 4.84 20.89 -12.63
CA PRO A 90 5.86 21.81 -13.10
C PRO A 90 6.27 22.86 -12.05
N TYR A 91 5.29 23.39 -11.30
CA TYR A 91 5.55 24.41 -10.26
C TYR A 91 6.44 23.90 -9.13
N HIS A 92 6.34 22.60 -8.84
CA HIS A 92 7.15 21.96 -7.81
C HIS A 92 8.58 21.67 -8.26
N LEU A 93 8.84 21.64 -9.57
CA LEU A 93 10.18 21.48 -10.13
C LEU A 93 10.93 22.83 -10.20
N ILE A 94 10.24 23.97 -10.18
CA ILE A 94 10.83 25.31 -10.32
C ILE A 94 11.93 25.57 -9.28
N PRO A 95 11.75 25.36 -7.95
CA PRO A 95 12.80 25.66 -6.98
C PRO A 95 14.06 24.83 -7.21
N ALA A 96 13.89 23.55 -7.56
CA ALA A 96 14.99 22.64 -7.79
C ALA A 96 15.68 22.88 -9.14
N LEU A 97 14.92 23.24 -10.17
CA LEU A 97 15.44 23.63 -11.48
C LEU A 97 16.21 24.96 -11.36
N ALA A 98 15.66 25.95 -10.64
CA ALA A 98 16.32 27.22 -10.37
C ALA A 98 17.63 27.02 -9.59
N PHE A 99 17.63 26.13 -8.59
CA PHE A 99 18.84 25.75 -7.86
C PHE A 99 19.87 25.03 -8.75
N THR A 100 19.42 24.13 -9.63
CA THR A 100 20.28 23.42 -10.59
C THR A 100 20.91 24.40 -11.59
N ILE A 101 20.12 25.33 -12.13
CA ILE A 101 20.57 26.38 -13.05
C ILE A 101 21.55 27.33 -12.33
N TYR A 102 21.24 27.75 -11.10
CA TYR A 102 22.11 28.58 -10.27
C TYR A 102 23.50 27.93 -10.09
N TRP A 103 23.55 26.66 -9.71
CA TRP A 103 24.83 25.98 -9.51
C TRP A 103 25.57 25.68 -10.81
N ALA A 104 24.85 25.34 -11.88
CA ALA A 104 25.45 25.19 -13.21
C ALA A 104 26.09 26.51 -13.67
N ALA A 105 25.37 27.63 -13.51
CA ALA A 105 25.91 28.97 -13.77
C ALA A 105 27.11 29.27 -12.89
N MET A 106 27.04 29.03 -11.57
CA MET A 106 28.15 29.26 -10.65
C MET A 106 29.39 28.42 -10.98
N SER A 107 29.20 27.16 -11.41
CA SER A 107 30.32 26.28 -11.81
C SER A 107 31.01 26.73 -13.10
N PHE A 108 30.31 27.50 -13.94
CA PHE A 108 30.83 28.12 -15.15
C PHE A 108 31.45 29.50 -14.85
N PHE A 109 30.83 30.27 -13.97
CA PHE A 109 31.32 31.57 -13.47
C PHE A 109 32.17 31.38 -12.21
N ILE A 110 33.36 30.79 -12.37
CA ILE A 110 34.35 30.56 -11.29
C ILE A 110 34.81 31.88 -10.60
N GLN A 111 34.43 33.05 -11.13
CA GLN A 111 34.68 34.38 -10.59
C GLN A 111 33.47 35.03 -9.90
N ALA A 112 32.60 34.25 -9.26
CA ALA A 112 31.72 34.84 -8.27
C ALA A 112 32.57 35.50 -7.15
N SER A 113 32.24 36.72 -6.77
CA SER A 113 32.91 37.37 -5.65
C SER A 113 32.76 36.51 -4.39
N LEU A 114 33.79 36.50 -3.53
CA LEU A 114 33.74 35.79 -2.25
C LEU A 114 32.52 36.22 -1.43
N ASP A 115 32.12 37.48 -1.55
CA ASP A 115 30.92 38.04 -0.92
C ASP A 115 29.65 37.33 -1.40
N PHE A 116 29.48 37.12 -2.71
CA PHE A 116 28.31 36.44 -3.25
C PHE A 116 28.21 34.97 -2.77
N LEU A 117 29.34 34.25 -2.77
CA LEU A 117 29.39 32.88 -2.25
C LEU A 117 29.04 32.81 -0.76
N SER A 118 29.49 33.80 0.02
CA SER A 118 29.19 33.89 1.45
C SER A 118 27.70 34.15 1.70
N ILE A 119 27.09 35.07 0.95
CA ILE A 119 25.65 35.37 1.03
C ILE A 119 24.85 34.12 0.69
N MET A 120 25.19 33.44 -0.40
CA MET A 120 24.45 32.25 -0.84
C MET A 120 24.58 31.06 0.13
N ARG A 121 25.77 30.84 0.70
CA ARG A 121 25.98 29.82 1.76
C ARG A 121 25.06 30.06 2.96
N ASN A 122 24.80 31.32 3.29
CA ASN A 122 23.96 31.71 4.41
C ASN A 122 22.45 31.73 4.07
N VAL A 123 22.07 31.99 2.81
CA VAL A 123 20.66 32.14 2.39
C VAL A 123 20.03 30.83 1.93
N LEU A 124 20.73 30.01 1.14
CA LEU A 124 20.16 28.82 0.51
C LEU A 124 19.60 27.78 1.49
N PRO A 125 20.24 27.50 2.65
CA PRO A 125 19.68 26.57 3.64
C PRO A 125 18.32 27.03 4.17
N TRP A 126 18.12 28.34 4.38
CA TRP A 126 16.84 28.89 4.82
C TRP A 126 15.76 28.78 3.76
N ILE A 127 16.09 29.01 2.49
CA ILE A 127 15.15 28.79 1.37
C ILE A 127 14.72 27.32 1.34
N LYS A 128 15.66 26.39 1.52
CA LYS A 128 15.37 24.95 1.59
C LYS A 128 14.47 24.63 2.78
N ILE A 129 14.77 25.15 3.97
CA ILE A 129 13.94 24.95 5.16
C ILE A 129 12.52 25.50 4.93
N ALA A 130 12.39 26.70 4.37
CA ALA A 130 11.11 27.30 4.03
C ALA A 130 10.31 26.44 3.03
N LEU A 131 10.97 25.84 2.04
CA LEU A 131 10.35 24.90 1.10
C LEU A 131 9.79 23.68 1.84
N PHE A 132 10.57 23.05 2.72
CA PHE A 132 10.11 21.91 3.51
C PHE A 132 8.94 22.29 4.44
N VAL A 133 9.02 23.44 5.11
CA VAL A 133 7.93 23.94 5.96
C VAL A 133 6.66 24.18 5.13
N GLY A 134 6.79 24.77 3.94
CA GLY A 134 5.67 24.96 3.01
C GLY A 134 5.00 23.66 2.60
N TYR A 135 5.77 22.61 2.29
CA TYR A 135 5.22 21.28 2.03
C TYR A 135 4.61 20.63 3.28
N GLY A 136 5.20 20.84 4.46
CA GLY A 136 4.62 20.42 5.73
C GLY A 136 3.22 21.01 5.92
N TYR A 137 3.05 22.30 5.67
CA TYR A 137 1.75 22.97 5.70
C TYR A 137 0.76 22.37 4.68
N VAL A 138 1.20 22.14 3.45
CA VAL A 138 0.36 21.52 2.40
C VAL A 138 -0.05 20.10 2.79
N ILE A 139 0.85 19.30 3.38
CA ILE A 139 0.56 17.96 3.88
C ILE A 139 -0.54 18.02 4.95
N VAL A 140 -0.39 18.88 5.96
CA VAL A 140 -1.36 19.07 7.04
C VAL A 140 -2.73 19.47 6.48
N LYS A 141 -2.79 20.34 5.47
CA LYS A 141 -4.06 20.81 4.87
C LYS A 141 -4.74 19.79 3.97
N THR A 142 -4.00 18.87 3.35
CA THR A 142 -4.53 18.06 2.24
C THR A 142 -4.53 16.56 2.48
N VAL A 143 -3.80 16.08 3.50
CA VAL A 143 -3.70 14.65 3.81
C VAL A 143 -4.57 14.33 5.02
N LYS A 144 -5.37 13.26 4.91
CA LYS A 144 -6.21 12.80 6.02
C LYS A 144 -5.34 12.28 7.18
N PHE A 145 -5.64 12.73 8.39
CA PHE A 145 -4.93 12.27 9.58
C PHE A 145 -5.42 10.89 10.02
N ASN A 146 -4.50 9.94 10.05
CA ASN A 146 -4.62 8.67 10.74
C ASN A 146 -3.31 8.43 11.51
N ALA A 147 -3.26 7.43 12.38
CA ALA A 147 -2.08 7.17 13.22
C ALA A 147 -0.77 7.03 12.41
N ILE A 148 -0.84 6.41 11.22
CA ILE A 148 0.31 6.22 10.33
C ILE A 148 0.77 7.55 9.71
N ASN A 149 -0.15 8.36 9.22
CA ASN A 149 0.16 9.66 8.61
C ASN A 149 0.64 10.66 9.67
N GLN A 150 0.19 10.55 10.92
CA GLN A 150 0.73 11.32 12.05
C GLN A 150 2.19 10.95 12.33
N LEU A 151 2.50 9.66 12.36
CA LEU A 151 3.89 9.19 12.49
C LEU A 151 4.78 9.71 11.35
N PHE A 152 4.29 9.67 10.10
CA PHE A 152 5.02 10.19 8.96
C PHE A 152 5.21 11.70 8.99
N LEU A 153 4.20 12.45 9.43
CA LEU A 153 4.33 13.90 9.63
C LEU A 153 5.31 14.22 10.76
N ALA A 154 5.31 13.44 11.84
CA ALA A 154 6.29 13.59 12.92
C ALA A 154 7.71 13.34 12.40
N ALA A 155 7.93 12.26 11.65
CA ALA A 155 9.23 11.97 11.04
C ALA A 155 9.68 13.08 10.06
N TYR A 156 8.76 13.62 9.26
CA TYR A 156 9.03 14.75 8.37
C TYR A 156 9.40 16.03 9.15
N THR A 157 8.71 16.30 10.25
CA THR A 157 8.98 17.45 11.11
C THR A 157 10.33 17.31 11.82
N SER A 158 10.65 16.11 12.32
CA SER A 158 11.97 15.81 12.88
C SER A 158 13.09 15.99 11.86
N PHE A 159 12.84 15.68 10.58
CA PHE A 159 13.79 15.94 9.50
C PHE A 159 14.05 17.44 9.32
N ILE A 160 13.01 18.29 9.39
CA ILE A 160 13.14 19.75 9.34
C ILE A 160 13.94 20.26 10.53
N ILE A 161 13.61 19.80 11.75
CA ILE A 161 14.31 20.18 12.98
C ILE A 161 15.79 19.81 12.90
N GLY A 162 16.11 18.60 12.42
CA GLY A 162 17.50 18.17 12.24
C GLY A 162 18.27 19.06 11.25
N GLN A 163 17.63 19.53 10.16
CA GLN A 163 18.26 20.46 9.23
C GLN A 163 18.48 21.85 9.82
N ILE A 164 17.53 22.35 10.61
CA ILE A 164 17.69 23.60 11.36
C ILE A 164 18.85 23.45 12.35
N ALA A 165 18.88 22.37 13.14
CA ALA A 165 19.94 22.09 14.10
C ALA A 165 21.32 22.00 13.43
N TYR A 166 21.42 21.30 12.30
CA TYR A 166 22.63 21.24 11.49
C TYR A 166 23.09 22.64 11.07
N PHE A 167 22.20 23.45 10.50
CA PHE A 167 22.57 24.78 10.02
C PHE A 167 22.94 25.73 11.17
N LEU A 168 22.22 25.71 12.28
CA LEU A 168 22.56 26.50 13.48
C LEU A 168 23.92 26.08 14.04
N SER A 169 24.26 24.79 14.01
CA SER A 169 25.59 24.33 14.46
C SER A 169 26.73 24.89 13.62
N LEU A 170 26.52 25.01 12.29
CA LEU A 170 27.48 25.66 11.40
C LEU A 170 27.55 27.17 11.64
N TYR A 171 26.40 27.82 11.83
CA TYR A 171 26.30 29.27 12.00
C TYR A 171 26.97 29.76 13.30
N PHE A 172 26.74 29.08 14.41
CA PHE A 172 27.32 29.42 15.71
C PHE A 172 28.71 28.80 15.96
N GLY A 173 29.22 28.01 15.02
CA GLY A 173 30.59 27.48 15.08
C GLY A 173 30.82 26.33 16.06
N PHE A 174 29.77 25.69 16.59
CA PHE A 174 29.89 24.48 17.43
C PHE A 174 29.77 23.17 16.63
N TYR A 175 29.75 23.25 15.31
CA TYR A 175 29.72 22.10 14.41
C TYR A 175 30.89 21.14 14.69
N THR A 176 30.58 19.86 14.84
CA THR A 176 31.58 18.79 14.93
C THR A 176 31.23 17.63 14.00
N LEU A 177 32.24 16.88 13.57
CA LEU A 177 32.05 15.69 12.73
C LEU A 177 31.13 14.66 13.43
N ARG A 178 31.21 14.55 14.76
CA ARG A 178 30.35 13.65 15.55
C ARG A 178 28.87 14.07 15.49
N LEU A 179 28.58 15.36 15.54
CA LEU A 179 27.20 15.86 15.39
C LEU A 179 26.64 15.54 14.01
N ASP A 180 27.47 15.64 12.96
CA ASP A 180 27.07 15.33 11.60
C ASP A 180 26.67 13.86 11.43
N TYR A 181 27.47 12.93 11.98
CA TYR A 181 27.12 11.51 12.03
C TYR A 181 25.83 11.24 12.79
N ILE A 182 25.60 11.89 13.93
CA ILE A 182 24.38 11.70 14.73
C ILE A 182 23.14 12.18 13.96
N ILE A 183 23.21 13.37 13.36
CA ILE A 183 22.10 13.94 12.58
C ILE A 183 21.78 13.05 11.37
N CYS A 184 22.81 12.63 10.63
CA CYS A 184 22.64 11.76 9.47
C CYS A 184 22.10 10.38 9.88
N GLY A 185 22.59 9.79 10.97
CA GLY A 185 22.06 8.55 11.54
C GLY A 185 20.57 8.66 11.90
N GLY A 186 20.17 9.77 12.51
CA GLY A 186 18.76 10.09 12.77
C GLY A 186 17.93 10.14 11.49
N PHE A 187 18.42 10.80 10.43
CA PHE A 187 17.73 10.86 9.14
C PHE A 187 17.61 9.49 8.48
N VAL A 188 18.63 8.64 8.57
CA VAL A 188 18.58 7.26 8.08
C VAL A 188 17.48 6.50 8.80
N LEU A 189 17.49 6.51 10.13
CA LEU A 189 16.49 5.80 10.94
C LEU A 189 15.06 6.27 10.62
N LEU A 190 14.84 7.58 10.52
CA LEU A 190 13.52 8.13 10.18
C LEU A 190 13.07 7.71 8.78
N THR A 191 13.96 7.79 7.78
CA THR A 191 13.64 7.44 6.38
C THR A 191 13.34 5.96 6.20
N TYR A 192 14.14 5.09 6.82
CA TYR A 192 13.90 3.65 6.79
C TYR A 192 12.67 3.26 7.62
N GLY A 193 12.43 3.94 8.75
CA GLY A 193 11.22 3.77 9.54
C GLY A 193 9.96 4.10 8.74
N ILE A 194 9.92 5.25 8.05
CA ILE A 194 8.82 5.61 7.15
C ILE A 194 8.61 4.54 6.08
N THR A 195 9.69 4.06 5.48
CA THR A 195 9.64 3.04 4.42
C THR A 195 9.06 1.72 4.93
N TYR A 196 9.56 1.23 6.06
CA TYR A 196 9.13 -0.01 6.68
C TYR A 196 7.67 0.06 7.15
N PHE A 197 7.33 1.05 7.99
CA PHE A 197 5.97 1.20 8.51
C PHE A 197 4.96 1.56 7.41
N GLY A 198 5.43 2.29 6.38
CA GLY A 198 4.71 2.52 5.14
C GLY A 198 4.28 1.21 4.51
N GLU A 199 5.23 0.39 4.09
CA GLU A 199 4.94 -0.87 3.42
C GLU A 199 4.18 -1.86 4.32
N TYR A 200 4.54 -1.98 5.61
CA TYR A 200 3.82 -2.83 6.55
C TYR A 200 2.35 -2.44 6.67
N SER A 201 2.07 -1.15 6.88
CA SER A 201 0.69 -0.67 7.01
C SER A 201 -0.13 -0.91 5.75
N PHE A 202 0.50 -0.84 4.58
CA PHE A 202 -0.13 -1.12 3.31
C PHE A 202 -0.41 -2.58 3.05
N ILE A 203 0.55 -3.45 3.37
CA ILE A 203 0.33 -4.89 3.30
C ILE A 203 -0.83 -5.23 4.24
N LYS A 204 -0.84 -4.69 5.46
CA LYS A 204 -1.96 -4.84 6.39
C LYS A 204 -3.28 -4.30 5.83
N GLU A 205 -3.30 -3.15 5.15
CA GLU A 205 -4.51 -2.59 4.52
C GLU A 205 -5.01 -3.46 3.34
N ARG A 206 -4.11 -4.11 2.58
CA ARG A 206 -4.48 -5.04 1.49
C ARG A 206 -4.91 -6.42 1.98
N VAL A 207 -4.27 -6.90 3.05
CA VAL A 207 -4.53 -8.22 3.65
C VAL A 207 -5.72 -8.17 4.59
N LYS A 208 -6.12 -6.98 5.09
CA LYS A 208 -7.38 -6.82 5.80
C LYS A 208 -8.52 -7.36 4.92
N PRO A 209 -9.27 -8.38 5.38
CA PRO A 209 -10.44 -8.80 4.66
C PRO A 209 -11.36 -7.59 4.52
N LYS A 210 -11.88 -7.40 3.31
CA LYS A 210 -12.74 -6.29 2.86
C LYS A 210 -14.01 -6.09 3.71
N TYR A 211 -14.21 -6.95 4.71
CA TYR A 211 -15.37 -7.05 5.58
C TYR A 211 -15.14 -6.58 7.03
N SER A 212 -13.94 -6.12 7.39
CA SER A 212 -13.57 -5.81 8.80
C SER A 212 -14.06 -4.46 9.36
N SER A 213 -14.84 -3.67 8.61
CA SER A 213 -15.33 -2.35 9.06
C SER A 213 -16.85 -2.27 9.25
N SER A 214 -17.55 -3.39 9.18
CA SER A 214 -19.00 -3.42 9.37
C SER A 214 -19.26 -4.00 10.74
N SER A 215 -19.77 -3.14 11.62
CA SER A 215 -20.27 -3.39 12.97
C SER A 215 -21.47 -4.37 12.95
N LEU A 216 -21.26 -5.57 12.43
CA LEU A 216 -22.19 -6.67 12.64
C LEU A 216 -21.83 -7.24 14.01
N THR A 217 -22.70 -7.01 14.99
CA THR A 217 -22.60 -7.73 16.26
C THR A 217 -22.80 -9.23 15.98
N LYS A 218 -22.36 -10.09 16.92
CA LYS A 218 -22.56 -11.53 16.77
C LYS A 218 -24.04 -11.88 16.61
N GLU A 219 -24.89 -11.23 17.40
CA GLU A 219 -26.35 -11.37 17.37
C GLU A 219 -26.94 -10.98 16.01
N ASP A 220 -26.55 -9.84 15.45
CA ASP A 220 -27.01 -9.40 14.13
C ASP A 220 -26.53 -10.34 13.01
N GLY A 221 -25.33 -10.90 13.16
CA GLY A 221 -24.75 -11.85 12.24
C GLY A 221 -25.48 -13.17 12.21
N ASP A 222 -25.68 -13.76 13.38
CA ASP A 222 -26.40 -15.03 13.52
C ASP A 222 -27.85 -14.88 13.03
N TYR A 223 -28.53 -13.78 13.37
CA TYR A 223 -29.87 -13.47 12.86
C TYR A 223 -29.90 -13.37 11.33
N LEU A 224 -28.91 -12.69 10.73
CA LEU A 224 -28.84 -12.54 9.28
C LEU A 224 -28.58 -13.88 8.59
N VAL A 225 -27.72 -14.75 9.14
CA VAL A 225 -27.50 -16.11 8.61
C VAL A 225 -28.78 -16.94 8.68
N GLN A 226 -29.50 -16.90 9.80
CA GLN A 226 -30.79 -17.59 9.93
C GLN A 226 -31.81 -17.10 8.91
N LYS A 227 -31.91 -15.78 8.73
CA LYS A 227 -32.79 -15.17 7.73
C LYS A 227 -32.41 -15.61 6.31
N ILE A 228 -31.11 -15.67 6.00
CA ILE A 228 -30.62 -16.14 4.69
C ILE A 228 -31.08 -17.58 4.44
N ASN A 229 -30.83 -18.49 5.38
CA ASN A 229 -31.20 -19.90 5.24
C ASN A 229 -32.72 -20.08 5.10
N SER A 230 -33.51 -19.40 5.93
CA SER A 230 -34.97 -19.47 5.88
C SER A 230 -35.53 -19.02 4.52
N VAL A 231 -35.02 -17.93 3.96
CA VAL A 231 -35.47 -17.44 2.64
C VAL A 231 -35.10 -18.42 1.53
N LEU A 232 -33.91 -19.03 1.60
CA LEU A 232 -33.46 -20.04 0.64
C LEU A 232 -34.31 -21.31 0.70
N GLU A 233 -34.64 -21.79 1.90
CA GLU A 233 -35.48 -22.97 2.11
C GLU A 233 -36.91 -22.75 1.61
N GLN A 234 -37.52 -21.61 1.93
CA GLN A 234 -38.92 -21.31 1.58
C GLN A 234 -39.11 -21.10 0.07
N ASN A 235 -38.21 -20.34 -0.55
CA ASN A 235 -38.39 -19.92 -1.95
C ASN A 235 -37.68 -20.81 -2.95
N LYS A 236 -36.77 -21.68 -2.50
CA LYS A 236 -35.97 -22.58 -3.33
C LYS A 236 -35.25 -21.89 -4.49
N TYR A 237 -34.81 -20.64 -4.30
CA TYR A 237 -34.11 -19.86 -5.34
C TYR A 237 -32.84 -20.55 -5.85
N TYR A 238 -32.24 -21.43 -5.06
CA TYR A 238 -31.09 -22.24 -5.46
C TYR A 238 -31.36 -23.12 -6.68
N LYS A 239 -32.63 -23.44 -7.02
CA LYS A 239 -32.99 -24.22 -8.21
C LYS A 239 -32.78 -23.47 -9.53
N ASP A 240 -32.71 -22.13 -9.49
CA ASP A 240 -32.41 -21.34 -10.67
C ASP A 240 -30.88 -21.33 -10.90
N PRO A 241 -30.37 -21.82 -12.06
CA PRO A 241 -28.95 -21.83 -12.37
C PRO A 241 -28.31 -20.44 -12.43
N ASP A 242 -29.09 -19.39 -12.73
CA ASP A 242 -28.62 -18.00 -12.83
C ASP A 242 -28.71 -17.25 -11.49
N PHE A 243 -29.26 -17.90 -10.46
CA PHE A 243 -29.35 -17.34 -9.13
C PHE A 243 -27.96 -17.09 -8.53
N ASN A 244 -27.72 -15.83 -8.18
CA ASN A 244 -26.45 -15.36 -7.66
C ASN A 244 -26.63 -14.38 -6.50
N LEU A 245 -25.51 -14.01 -5.88
CA LEU A 245 -25.50 -13.10 -4.72
C LEU A 245 -26.16 -11.74 -5.04
N SER A 246 -26.10 -11.29 -6.29
CA SER A 246 -26.69 -10.01 -6.69
C SER A 246 -28.20 -10.05 -6.63
N SER A 247 -28.79 -11.03 -7.31
CA SER A 247 -30.23 -11.26 -7.30
C SER A 247 -30.75 -11.57 -5.89
N PHE A 248 -29.95 -12.25 -5.06
CA PHE A 248 -30.35 -12.54 -3.70
C PHE A 248 -30.33 -11.31 -2.79
N ALA A 249 -29.33 -10.43 -2.93
CA ALA A 249 -29.26 -9.17 -2.19
C ALA A 249 -30.46 -8.27 -2.46
N GLU A 250 -30.90 -8.21 -3.72
CA GLU A 250 -32.11 -7.48 -4.12
C GLU A 250 -33.37 -8.08 -3.48
N LYS A 251 -33.54 -9.42 -3.56
CA LYS A 251 -34.68 -10.13 -2.95
C LYS A 251 -34.72 -10.03 -1.42
N LEU A 252 -33.56 -10.06 -0.77
CA LEU A 252 -33.45 -10.00 0.70
C LEU A 252 -33.52 -8.56 1.23
N GLY A 253 -33.34 -7.55 0.37
CA GLY A 253 -33.25 -6.15 0.77
C GLY A 253 -31.99 -5.82 1.56
N VAL A 254 -30.93 -6.63 1.42
CA VAL A 254 -29.67 -6.51 2.17
C VAL A 254 -28.50 -6.33 1.21
N PRO A 255 -27.60 -5.34 1.43
CA PRO A 255 -26.44 -5.17 0.57
C PRO A 255 -25.58 -6.43 0.47
N LYS A 256 -25.11 -6.76 -0.74
CA LYS A 256 -24.27 -7.95 -1.03
C LYS A 256 -23.12 -8.12 -0.04
N TYR A 257 -22.46 -7.02 0.33
CA TYR A 257 -21.31 -7.06 1.25
C TYR A 257 -21.68 -7.52 2.66
N ARG A 258 -22.90 -7.25 3.14
CA ARG A 258 -23.38 -7.71 4.46
C ARG A 258 -23.71 -9.19 4.45
N ILE A 259 -24.32 -9.68 3.37
CA ILE A 259 -24.58 -11.12 3.18
C ILE A 259 -23.25 -11.88 3.15
N SER A 260 -22.28 -11.44 2.33
CA SER A 260 -20.97 -12.07 2.29
C SER A 260 -20.22 -11.98 3.61
N GLN A 261 -20.33 -10.87 4.34
CA GLN A 261 -19.72 -10.75 5.66
C GLN A 261 -20.34 -11.74 6.65
N ALA A 262 -21.68 -11.82 6.70
CA ALA A 262 -22.36 -12.67 7.65
C ALA A 262 -22.03 -14.16 7.42
N LEU A 263 -22.10 -14.62 6.17
CA LEU A 263 -21.77 -16.01 5.83
C LEU A 263 -20.30 -16.35 6.11
N ASN A 264 -19.37 -15.47 5.75
CA ASN A 264 -17.95 -15.75 6.01
C ASN A 264 -17.59 -15.72 7.51
N ALA A 265 -18.20 -14.81 8.27
CA ALA A 265 -17.84 -14.59 9.68
C ALA A 265 -18.57 -15.53 10.66
N PHE A 266 -19.80 -15.94 10.33
CA PHE A 266 -20.66 -16.69 11.26
C PHE A 266 -21.06 -18.08 10.74
N SER A 267 -20.87 -18.38 9.45
CA SER A 267 -21.09 -19.73 8.91
C SER A 267 -19.87 -20.32 8.21
N GLU A 268 -18.73 -19.61 8.20
CA GLU A 268 -17.47 -20.00 7.53
C GLU A 268 -17.64 -20.48 6.07
N LYS A 269 -18.63 -19.93 5.36
CA LYS A 269 -18.99 -20.37 4.00
C LYS A 269 -19.12 -19.17 3.08
N SER A 270 -18.71 -19.35 1.82
CA SER A 270 -19.08 -18.42 0.76
C SER A 270 -20.55 -18.61 0.35
N PHE A 271 -21.16 -17.57 -0.25
CA PHE A 271 -22.52 -17.69 -0.79
C PHE A 271 -22.65 -18.82 -1.82
N SER A 272 -21.63 -19.04 -2.66
CA SER A 272 -21.66 -20.13 -3.65
C SER A 272 -21.62 -21.50 -3.00
N GLU A 273 -20.86 -21.68 -1.92
CA GLU A 273 -20.82 -22.93 -1.17
C GLU A 273 -22.17 -23.21 -0.51
N LEU A 274 -22.77 -22.20 0.12
CA LEU A 274 -24.10 -22.33 0.72
C LEU A 274 -25.15 -22.75 -0.32
N ILE A 275 -25.18 -22.12 -1.50
CA ILE A 275 -26.11 -22.50 -2.57
C ILE A 275 -25.86 -23.94 -3.03
N ASN A 276 -24.60 -24.33 -3.22
CA ASN A 276 -24.29 -25.69 -3.65
C ASN A 276 -24.68 -26.75 -2.61
N GLU A 277 -24.64 -26.44 -1.31
CA GLU A 277 -25.18 -27.32 -0.26
C GLU A 277 -26.68 -27.55 -0.45
N PHE A 278 -27.48 -26.49 -0.61
CA PHE A 278 -28.91 -26.61 -0.89
C PHE A 278 -29.21 -27.41 -2.16
N ARG A 279 -28.44 -27.18 -3.24
CA ARG A 279 -28.59 -27.92 -4.49
C ARG A 279 -28.25 -29.41 -4.32
N VAL A 280 -27.22 -29.74 -3.54
CA VAL A 280 -26.86 -31.15 -3.27
C VAL A 280 -27.93 -31.83 -2.43
N GLU A 281 -28.48 -31.18 -1.41
CA GLU A 281 -29.57 -31.75 -0.59
C GLU A 281 -30.86 -31.98 -1.39
N GLU A 282 -31.19 -31.06 -2.29
CA GLU A 282 -32.29 -31.26 -3.25
C GLU A 282 -32.02 -32.44 -4.19
N ALA A 283 -30.79 -32.56 -4.71
CA ALA A 283 -30.41 -33.66 -5.57
C ALA A 283 -30.46 -35.01 -4.83
N LYS A 284 -29.97 -35.08 -3.58
CA LYS A 284 -30.11 -36.28 -2.74
C LYS A 284 -31.57 -36.69 -2.59
N SER A 285 -32.43 -35.74 -2.23
CA SER A 285 -33.86 -35.99 -2.05
C SER A 285 -34.49 -36.58 -3.31
N ARG A 286 -34.12 -36.08 -4.50
CA ARG A 286 -34.60 -36.61 -5.78
C ARG A 286 -34.01 -37.96 -6.14
N LEU A 287 -32.74 -38.21 -5.83
CA LEU A 287 -32.08 -39.50 -6.11
C LEU A 287 -32.69 -40.66 -5.31
N LEU A 288 -33.28 -40.38 -4.15
CA LEU A 288 -33.95 -41.36 -3.29
C LEU A 288 -35.42 -41.61 -3.66
N LEU A 289 -36.00 -40.85 -4.59
CA LEU A 289 -37.38 -41.08 -5.04
C LEU A 289 -37.42 -42.23 -6.04
N GLU A 290 -38.21 -43.26 -5.77
CA GLU A 290 -38.44 -44.39 -6.69
C GLU A 290 -38.90 -43.92 -8.08
N SER A 291 -39.73 -42.86 -8.12
CA SER A 291 -40.21 -42.24 -9.35
C SER A 291 -39.10 -41.63 -10.21
N SER A 292 -37.93 -41.36 -9.65
CA SER A 292 -36.79 -40.75 -10.34
C SER A 292 -35.71 -41.76 -10.76
N SER A 293 -35.94 -43.06 -10.53
CA SER A 293 -35.03 -44.16 -10.89
C SER A 293 -34.68 -44.19 -12.39
N HIS A 294 -35.64 -43.86 -13.25
CA HIS A 294 -35.48 -43.80 -14.71
C HIS A 294 -34.82 -42.50 -15.22
N LEU A 295 -34.68 -41.47 -14.36
CA LEU A 295 -34.10 -40.19 -14.75
C LEU A 295 -32.58 -40.26 -14.83
N LYS A 296 -32.02 -39.64 -15.88
CA LYS A 296 -30.59 -39.42 -16.03
C LYS A 296 -30.08 -38.56 -14.87
N LEU A 297 -28.89 -38.88 -14.35
CA LEU A 297 -28.27 -38.15 -13.23
C LEU A 297 -28.07 -36.66 -13.58
N GLU A 298 -27.80 -36.36 -14.86
CA GLU A 298 -27.69 -34.99 -15.37
C GLU A 298 -29.00 -34.21 -15.22
N ALA A 299 -30.14 -34.84 -15.53
CA ALA A 299 -31.45 -34.20 -15.42
C ALA A 299 -31.76 -33.85 -13.96
N ILE A 300 -31.41 -34.72 -13.00
CA ILE A 300 -31.56 -34.42 -11.57
C ILE A 300 -30.66 -33.26 -11.15
N GLY A 301 -29.42 -33.20 -11.66
CA GLY A 301 -28.52 -32.08 -11.42
C GLY A 301 -29.09 -30.76 -11.94
N GLU A 302 -29.66 -30.76 -13.15
CA GLU A 302 -30.30 -29.59 -13.75
C GLU A 302 -31.53 -29.14 -12.95
N GLU A 303 -32.39 -30.07 -12.52
CA GLU A 303 -33.57 -29.80 -11.69
C GLU A 303 -33.22 -29.31 -10.27
N ALA A 304 -32.03 -29.65 -9.79
CA ALA A 304 -31.47 -29.13 -8.56
C ALA A 304 -30.82 -27.75 -8.74
N GLY A 305 -30.69 -27.25 -9.97
CA GLY A 305 -30.17 -25.92 -10.30
C GLY A 305 -28.70 -25.88 -10.71
N PHE A 306 -28.06 -27.02 -10.97
CA PHE A 306 -26.70 -27.03 -11.50
C PHE A 306 -26.69 -26.71 -12.99
N ARG A 307 -25.77 -25.81 -13.38
CA ARG A 307 -25.64 -25.36 -14.78
C ARG A 307 -25.03 -26.40 -15.71
N ASN A 308 -24.25 -27.33 -15.16
CA ASN A 308 -23.59 -28.38 -15.94
C ASN A 308 -23.24 -29.61 -15.08
N LYS A 309 -23.07 -30.75 -15.75
CA LYS A 309 -22.70 -32.04 -15.17
C LYS A 309 -21.43 -31.98 -14.31
N VAL A 310 -20.39 -31.32 -14.78
CA VAL A 310 -19.09 -31.27 -14.07
C VAL A 310 -19.25 -30.60 -12.71
N SER A 311 -19.93 -29.46 -12.65
CA SER A 311 -20.21 -28.74 -11.41
C SER A 311 -21.06 -29.58 -10.45
N PHE A 312 -22.08 -30.27 -10.96
CA PHE A 312 -22.92 -31.16 -10.16
C PHE A 312 -22.09 -32.28 -9.51
N TYR A 313 -21.38 -33.07 -10.33
CA TYR A 313 -20.61 -34.22 -9.84
C TYR A 313 -19.51 -33.80 -8.85
N ASN A 314 -18.81 -32.69 -9.11
CA ASN A 314 -17.75 -32.20 -8.22
C ASN A 314 -18.29 -31.74 -6.86
N ASN A 315 -19.38 -30.97 -6.84
CA ASN A 315 -19.95 -30.48 -5.58
C ASN A 315 -20.63 -31.62 -4.81
N PHE A 316 -21.31 -32.54 -5.49
CA PHE A 316 -21.91 -33.71 -4.86
C PHE A 316 -20.84 -34.59 -4.23
N LYS A 317 -19.78 -34.95 -4.97
CA LYS A 317 -18.66 -35.73 -4.41
C LYS A 317 -17.94 -35.01 -3.27
N LYS A 318 -17.76 -33.68 -3.37
CA LYS A 318 -17.13 -32.88 -2.30
C LYS A 318 -17.94 -32.91 -1.00
N LEU A 319 -19.27 -32.80 -1.09
CA LEU A 319 -20.15 -32.69 0.09
C LEU A 319 -20.61 -34.04 0.64
N VAL A 320 -20.74 -35.05 -0.22
CA VAL A 320 -21.29 -36.37 0.13
C VAL A 320 -20.19 -37.44 0.23
N GLY A 321 -19.02 -37.20 -0.33
CA GLY A 321 -17.89 -38.15 -0.39
C GLY A 321 -17.99 -39.19 -1.51
N LYS A 322 -19.15 -39.31 -2.17
CA LYS A 322 -19.44 -40.26 -3.25
C LYS A 322 -20.04 -39.54 -4.45
N SER A 323 -19.96 -40.12 -5.64
CA SER A 323 -20.63 -39.60 -6.83
C SER A 323 -22.15 -39.77 -6.74
N PRO A 324 -22.94 -38.99 -7.50
CA PRO A 324 -24.40 -39.13 -7.53
C PRO A 324 -24.88 -40.54 -7.92
N GLY A 325 -24.13 -41.23 -8.79
CA GLY A 325 -24.45 -42.59 -9.23
C GLY A 325 -24.23 -43.61 -8.12
N GLU A 326 -23.04 -43.58 -7.49
CA GLU A 326 -22.73 -44.42 -6.32
C GLU A 326 -23.73 -44.22 -5.18
N PHE A 327 -24.14 -42.97 -4.93
CA PHE A 327 -25.13 -42.64 -3.91
C PHE A 327 -26.50 -43.25 -4.23
N ARG A 328 -26.93 -43.23 -5.50
CA ARG A 328 -28.20 -43.84 -5.93
C ARG A 328 -28.16 -45.36 -5.77
N GLU A 329 -27.11 -46.02 -6.27
CA GLU A 329 -26.98 -47.48 -6.21
C GLU A 329 -27.03 -48.02 -4.78
N GLU A 330 -26.38 -47.32 -3.85
CA GLU A 330 -26.37 -47.68 -2.42
C GLU A 330 -27.74 -47.64 -1.75
N HIS A 331 -28.68 -46.84 -2.27
CA HIS A 331 -30.00 -46.63 -1.67
C HIS A 331 -31.15 -47.21 -2.51
N THR A 332 -30.85 -47.91 -3.60
CA THR A 332 -31.84 -48.59 -4.47
C THR A 332 -31.73 -50.13 -4.35
N GLN A 333 -30.88 -50.64 -3.46
CA GLN A 333 -30.89 -52.03 -2.98
C GLN A 333 -31.86 -52.17 -1.82
#